data_AF-X1RV64-F1
#
_entry.id   AF-X1RV64-F1
#
_cell.length_a   1.000
_cell.length_b   1.000
_cell.length_c   1.000
_cell.angle_alpha   90.00
_cell.angle_beta   90.00
_cell.angle_gamma   90.00
#
_symmetry.space_group_name_H-M   'P 1'
#
loop_
_entity.id
_entity.type
_entity.pdbx_description
1 polymer ?
#
loop_
_entity_poly.entity_id
_entity_poly.type
_entity_poly.pdbx_seq_one_letter_code
_entity_poly.pdbx_strand_id
1 'polypeptide(L)'
;ISGYINGEVRVWDLTGDQKVRTLLGHQDKVTDLALTGDNRLVSSSVDNTLRIWDLTKEDPTSILRRLPAPVTVLKLIGNEDRVISASDDSSLRVWDVENGQELAYLVAHGIATYSLASNEQRIFAGDEQGNVYFMFLWELDVPDPPPELVAAIAAGECVIFAGDGLAAQSNLPVWHKIINDLVDYASRKEELPEQEADRLRKNLERGDYKLVERLLVSQLPEAFIQEYIQSIYQNPEPSEAHKILSELPLIGGITTTYDTLLAQAFKSKEPQVFLPEMSSELITALGDQKFFTINLNGAAGRIKMLPLTPRRIQEEWRQNQQFRVFLDTLLRTNTLFFVGLSLDFIIDILDSISLPASRNQYRQHFILAGEPNGLNESKVSLLKQDYNLTVIEFSPSEGFPEIPGFLDQLKAGLPKPKMKKT
;
A
#
# COMPACT_ATOMS: atom_id res chain seq x y z
N ILE A 1 4.01 18.48 -33.38
CA ILE A 1 2.60 18.21 -32.96
C ILE A 1 2.04 19.51 -32.42
N SER A 2 0.76 19.82 -32.65
CA SER A 2 0.12 21.04 -32.13
C SER A 2 -1.27 20.76 -31.57
N GLY A 3 -1.63 21.45 -30.49
CA GLY A 3 -2.95 21.42 -29.85
C GLY A 3 -3.71 22.71 -30.14
N TYR A 4 -5.04 22.62 -30.26
CA TYR A 4 -5.89 23.73 -30.68
C TYR A 4 -6.96 24.09 -29.66
N ILE A 5 -7.46 25.34 -29.76
CA ILE A 5 -8.54 25.86 -28.92
C ILE A 5 -9.85 25.09 -29.13
N ASN A 6 -10.06 24.50 -30.30
CA ASN A 6 -11.25 23.70 -30.60
C ASN A 6 -11.15 22.22 -30.18
N GLY A 7 -10.14 21.85 -29.39
CA GLY A 7 -9.91 20.47 -28.95
C GLY A 7 -9.20 19.56 -29.96
N GLU A 8 -8.87 20.06 -31.16
CA GLU A 8 -8.08 19.27 -32.11
C GLU A 8 -6.63 19.13 -31.67
N VAL A 9 -6.04 17.97 -31.95
CA VAL A 9 -4.59 17.76 -31.92
C VAL A 9 -4.14 17.38 -33.34
N ARG A 10 -3.11 18.04 -33.85
CA ARG A 10 -2.58 17.79 -35.20
C ARG A 10 -1.14 17.30 -35.16
N VAL A 11 -0.89 16.21 -35.88
CA VAL A 11 0.43 15.64 -36.12
C VAL A 11 0.84 15.97 -37.55
N TRP A 12 2.04 16.52 -37.70
CA TRP A 12 2.54 17.08 -38.96
C TRP A 12 3.73 16.26 -39.44
N ASP A 13 3.69 15.81 -40.70
CA ASP A 13 4.87 15.30 -41.39
C ASP A 13 5.70 16.47 -41.93
N LEU A 14 6.95 16.57 -41.49
CA LEU A 14 7.88 17.64 -41.89
C LEU A 14 8.79 17.22 -43.07
N THR A 15 8.64 16.00 -43.61
CA THR A 15 9.52 15.44 -44.65
C THR A 15 9.14 15.84 -46.08
N GLY A 16 8.05 16.61 -46.27
CA GLY A 16 7.71 17.27 -47.54
C GLY A 16 6.37 16.85 -48.16
N ASP A 17 5.85 15.68 -47.80
CA ASP A 17 4.45 15.31 -48.04
C ASP A 17 3.62 15.90 -46.88
N GLN A 18 2.89 16.99 -47.10
CA GLN A 18 2.09 17.67 -46.07
C GLN A 18 0.90 16.83 -45.55
N LYS A 19 1.15 15.64 -45.00
CA LYS A 19 0.14 14.81 -44.37
C LYS A 19 -0.04 15.31 -42.93
N VAL A 20 -1.23 15.84 -42.69
CA VAL A 20 -1.68 16.24 -41.36
C VAL A 20 -2.64 15.17 -40.86
N ARG A 21 -2.26 14.49 -39.76
CA ARG A 21 -3.19 13.61 -39.05
C ARG A 21 -3.87 14.43 -37.96
N THR A 22 -5.20 14.48 -37.99
CA THR A 22 -6.00 15.19 -36.97
C THR A 22 -6.60 14.17 -36.01
N LEU A 23 -6.29 14.33 -34.73
CA LEU A 23 -6.81 13.52 -33.64
C LEU A 23 -7.98 14.28 -33.01
N LEU A 24 -9.15 13.64 -33.00
CA LEU A 24 -10.39 14.22 -32.52
C LEU A 24 -10.82 13.55 -31.21
N GLY A 25 -11.21 14.35 -30.23
CA GLY A 25 -11.76 13.80 -29.00
C GLY A 25 -11.93 14.81 -27.86
N HIS A 26 -10.99 15.74 -27.69
CA HIS A 26 -11.20 16.79 -26.69
C HIS A 26 -12.39 17.67 -27.07
N GLN A 27 -13.14 18.09 -26.06
CA GLN A 27 -14.34 18.92 -26.21
C GLN A 27 -14.07 20.41 -25.98
N ASP A 28 -12.84 20.75 -25.58
CA ASP A 28 -12.39 22.12 -25.33
C ASP A 28 -10.88 22.23 -25.60
N LYS A 29 -10.34 23.43 -25.47
CA LYS A 29 -8.94 23.81 -25.71
C LYS A 29 -7.96 22.77 -25.18
N VAL A 30 -7.12 22.28 -26.07
CA VAL A 30 -5.92 21.52 -25.70
C VAL A 30 -4.95 22.46 -25.00
N THR A 31 -4.58 22.13 -23.78
CA THR A 31 -3.72 22.96 -22.92
C THR A 31 -2.25 22.63 -23.10
N ASP A 32 -1.92 21.35 -23.25
CA ASP A 32 -0.53 20.89 -23.38
C ASP A 32 -0.42 19.53 -24.10
N LEU A 33 0.80 19.19 -24.52
CA LEU A 33 1.13 17.98 -25.28
C LEU A 33 2.48 17.41 -24.85
N ALA A 34 2.54 16.09 -24.66
CA ALA A 34 3.76 15.35 -24.32
C ALA A 34 3.92 14.13 -25.25
N LEU A 35 5.02 14.04 -25.99
CA LEU A 35 5.31 12.94 -26.92
C LEU A 35 6.46 12.09 -26.39
N THR A 36 6.21 10.80 -26.19
CA THR A 36 7.19 9.80 -25.74
C THR A 36 8.03 9.28 -26.91
N GLY A 37 9.20 8.71 -26.61
CA GLY A 37 10.07 8.05 -27.60
C GLY A 37 9.43 6.86 -28.34
N ASP A 38 8.41 6.22 -27.78
CA ASP A 38 7.66 5.12 -28.43
C ASP A 38 6.49 5.60 -29.32
N ASN A 39 6.40 6.90 -29.60
CA ASN A 39 5.34 7.54 -30.38
C ASN A 39 3.95 7.50 -29.75
N ARG A 40 3.86 7.50 -28.42
CA ARG A 40 2.62 7.83 -27.72
C ARG A 40 2.57 9.31 -27.43
N LEU A 41 1.40 9.90 -27.67
CA LEU A 41 1.14 11.31 -27.38
C LEU A 41 0.16 11.40 -26.23
N VAL A 42 0.48 12.20 -25.22
CA VAL A 42 -0.45 12.59 -24.18
C VAL A 42 -0.91 14.01 -24.46
N SER A 43 -2.21 14.25 -24.43
CA SER A 43 -2.81 15.59 -24.52
C SER A 43 -3.69 15.88 -23.33
N SER A 44 -3.58 17.12 -22.82
CA SER A 44 -4.42 17.66 -21.75
C SER A 44 -5.35 18.73 -22.29
N SER A 45 -6.48 18.96 -21.62
CA SER A 45 -7.47 19.94 -22.06
C SER A 45 -8.22 20.59 -20.90
N VAL A 46 -8.81 21.75 -21.22
CA VAL A 46 -9.79 22.46 -20.40
C VAL A 46 -11.07 21.63 -20.19
N ASP A 47 -11.32 20.60 -21.00
CA ASP A 47 -12.47 19.69 -20.86
C ASP A 47 -12.37 18.70 -19.68
N ASN A 48 -11.41 18.93 -18.78
CA ASN A 48 -11.07 18.10 -17.63
C ASN A 48 -10.58 16.70 -18.02
N THR A 49 -10.01 16.51 -19.21
CA THR A 49 -9.51 15.21 -19.64
C THR A 49 -8.05 15.20 -20.03
N LEU A 50 -7.46 14.02 -19.83
CA LEU A 50 -6.23 13.57 -20.44
C LEU A 50 -6.54 12.48 -21.46
N ARG A 51 -5.84 12.53 -22.60
CA ARG A 51 -5.94 11.53 -23.65
C ARG A 51 -4.56 11.02 -24.03
N ILE A 52 -4.40 9.70 -24.09
CA ILE A 52 -3.18 9.03 -24.53
C ILE A 52 -3.43 8.40 -25.89
N TRP A 53 -2.75 8.89 -26.93
CA TRP A 53 -2.88 8.47 -28.32
C TRP A 53 -1.70 7.60 -28.72
N ASP A 54 -1.99 6.47 -29.34
CA ASP A 54 -0.97 5.61 -29.95
C ASP A 54 -0.76 6.01 -31.42
N LEU A 55 0.31 6.74 -31.73
CA LEU A 55 0.57 7.23 -33.08
C LEU A 55 1.21 6.19 -34.00
N THR A 56 1.59 5.01 -33.48
CA THR A 56 2.10 3.90 -34.30
C THR A 56 1.01 3.29 -35.18
N LYS A 57 -0.26 3.47 -34.80
CA LYS A 57 -1.43 3.04 -35.54
C LYS A 57 -1.79 4.03 -36.65
N GLU A 58 -2.43 3.52 -37.70
CA GLU A 58 -2.93 4.36 -38.79
C GLU A 58 -4.09 5.26 -38.34
N ASP A 59 -4.98 4.69 -37.51
CA ASP A 59 -6.10 5.37 -36.84
C ASP A 59 -5.92 5.35 -35.31
N PRO A 60 -5.32 6.39 -34.72
CA PRO A 60 -5.05 6.44 -33.28
C PRO A 60 -6.34 6.56 -32.45
N THR A 61 -6.58 5.59 -31.59
CA THR A 61 -7.56 5.68 -30.50
C THR A 61 -6.91 6.22 -29.24
N SER A 62 -7.65 6.99 -28.44
CA SER A 62 -7.14 7.48 -27.16
C SER A 62 -7.66 6.69 -25.96
N ILE A 63 -6.81 6.45 -24.96
CA ILE A 63 -7.26 6.18 -23.58
C ILE A 63 -7.68 7.52 -22.97
N LEU A 64 -8.93 7.63 -22.51
CA LEU A 64 -9.46 8.84 -21.87
C LEU A 64 -9.43 8.70 -20.35
N ARG A 65 -8.88 9.71 -19.66
CA ARG A 65 -8.98 9.89 -18.21
C ARG A 65 -9.66 11.20 -17.90
N ARG A 66 -10.63 11.17 -16.98
CA ARG A 66 -11.39 12.34 -16.56
C ARG A 66 -10.94 12.77 -15.18
N LEU A 67 -10.60 14.04 -15.05
CA LEU A 67 -10.16 14.68 -13.82
C LEU A 67 -11.29 15.57 -13.27
N PRO A 68 -11.24 15.95 -11.98
CA PRO A 68 -12.23 16.85 -11.38
C PRO A 68 -12.23 18.27 -11.95
N ALA A 69 -11.12 18.73 -12.51
CA ALA A 69 -10.93 20.10 -13.01
C ALA A 69 -10.05 20.14 -14.28
N PRO A 70 -9.94 21.30 -14.96
CA PRO A 70 -9.09 21.47 -16.13
C PRO A 70 -7.66 21.03 -15.87
N VAL A 71 -7.05 20.43 -16.89
CA VAL A 71 -5.65 20.01 -16.82
C VAL A 71 -4.80 21.06 -17.51
N THR A 72 -3.87 21.68 -16.80
CA THR A 72 -3.20 22.91 -17.26
C THR A 72 -1.89 22.63 -17.98
N VAL A 73 -1.11 21.65 -17.52
CA VAL A 73 0.23 21.35 -18.03
C VAL A 73 0.56 19.86 -17.88
N LEU A 74 1.37 19.35 -18.81
CA LEU A 74 1.89 18.00 -18.83
C LEU A 74 3.42 18.00 -18.83
N LYS A 75 4.02 16.95 -18.26
CA LYS A 75 5.45 16.71 -18.39
C LYS A 75 5.75 15.22 -18.39
N LEU A 76 6.57 14.77 -19.34
CA LEU A 76 7.14 13.42 -19.27
C LEU A 76 8.13 13.32 -18.12
N ILE A 77 8.12 12.19 -17.45
CA ILE A 77 8.99 11.88 -16.32
C ILE A 77 9.54 10.46 -16.47
N GLY A 78 10.60 10.16 -15.73
CA GLY A 78 11.26 8.86 -15.80
C GLY A 78 11.86 8.59 -17.18
N ASN A 79 11.73 7.35 -17.65
CA ASN A 79 12.22 6.90 -18.96
C ASN A 79 11.23 7.22 -20.09
N GLU A 80 10.46 8.32 -19.95
CA GLU A 80 9.37 8.72 -20.84
C GLU A 80 8.19 7.73 -20.88
N ASP A 81 8.10 6.82 -19.92
CA ASP A 81 7.02 5.85 -19.72
C ASP A 81 5.87 6.42 -18.88
N ARG A 82 6.08 7.56 -18.24
CA ARG A 82 5.13 8.23 -17.36
C ARG A 82 4.95 9.70 -17.73
N VAL A 83 3.78 10.23 -17.37
CA VAL A 83 3.47 11.66 -17.50
C VAL A 83 2.93 12.18 -16.18
N ILE A 84 3.39 13.36 -15.76
CA ILE A 84 2.75 14.12 -14.70
C ILE A 84 1.85 15.19 -15.30
N SER A 85 0.66 15.35 -14.72
CA SER A 85 -0.29 16.39 -15.05
C SER A 85 -0.53 17.29 -13.83
N ALA A 86 -0.60 18.59 -14.05
CA ALA A 86 -1.17 19.52 -13.08
C ALA A 86 -2.59 19.91 -13.47
N SER A 87 -3.44 20.13 -12.47
CA SER A 87 -4.82 20.52 -12.68
C SER A 87 -5.24 21.68 -11.78
N ASP A 88 -6.27 22.42 -12.22
CA ASP A 88 -6.87 23.53 -11.48
C ASP A 88 -7.52 23.09 -10.15
N ASP A 89 -7.73 21.78 -9.94
CA ASP A 89 -8.12 21.22 -8.63
C ASP A 89 -6.97 21.22 -7.60
N SER A 90 -5.87 21.91 -7.92
CA SER A 90 -4.65 21.99 -7.12
C SER A 90 -3.98 20.63 -6.93
N SER A 91 -4.15 19.71 -7.87
CA SER A 91 -3.48 18.42 -7.82
C SER A 91 -2.42 18.22 -8.88
N LEU A 92 -1.44 17.41 -8.49
CA LEU A 92 -0.49 16.77 -9.37
C LEU A 92 -0.84 15.29 -9.45
N ARG A 93 -0.98 14.76 -10.66
CA ARG A 93 -1.25 13.34 -10.92
C ARG A 93 -0.19 12.75 -11.82
N VAL A 94 0.31 11.58 -11.45
CA VAL A 94 1.24 10.80 -12.27
C VAL A 94 0.47 9.68 -12.95
N TRP A 95 0.73 9.50 -14.24
CA TRP A 95 0.06 8.52 -15.07
C TRP A 95 1.06 7.63 -15.79
N ASP A 96 0.73 6.35 -15.87
CA ASP A 96 1.36 5.39 -16.76
C ASP A 96 0.92 5.67 -18.21
N VAL A 97 1.87 5.83 -19.14
CA VAL A 97 1.54 6.13 -20.55
C VAL A 97 1.14 4.86 -21.33
N GLU A 98 1.49 3.67 -20.85
CA GLU A 98 1.16 2.40 -21.49
C GLU A 98 -0.34 2.09 -21.40
N ASN A 99 -0.90 2.20 -20.20
CA ASN A 99 -2.27 1.79 -19.89
C ASN A 99 -3.16 2.95 -19.37
N GLY A 100 -2.57 4.12 -19.16
CA GLY A 100 -3.24 5.31 -18.67
C GLY A 100 -3.61 5.28 -17.19
N GLN A 101 -3.12 4.33 -16.40
CA GLN A 101 -3.42 4.21 -14.98
C GLN A 101 -2.85 5.41 -14.21
N GLU A 102 -3.63 5.90 -13.24
CA GLU A 102 -3.13 6.88 -12.26
C GLU A 102 -2.21 6.13 -11.29
N LEU A 103 -0.94 6.53 -11.23
CA LEU A 103 0.09 5.92 -10.38
C LEU A 103 0.20 6.64 -9.04
N ALA A 104 0.08 7.96 -9.04
CA ALA A 104 0.14 8.78 -7.83
C ALA A 104 -0.69 10.06 -7.96
N TYR A 105 -1.11 10.59 -6.82
CA TYR A 105 -1.84 11.85 -6.69
C TYR A 105 -1.28 12.64 -5.50
N LEU A 106 -1.02 13.93 -5.70
CA LEU A 106 -0.57 14.85 -4.66
C LEU A 106 -1.46 16.09 -4.67
N VAL A 107 -1.91 16.51 -3.49
CA VAL A 107 -2.58 17.82 -3.33
C VAL A 107 -1.52 18.87 -3.06
N ALA A 108 -1.25 19.74 -4.03
CA ALA A 108 -0.56 20.98 -3.74
C ALA A 108 -1.58 21.88 -3.03
N HIS A 109 -1.36 22.21 -1.75
CA HIS A 109 -2.36 22.93 -0.95
C HIS A 109 -2.68 24.30 -1.54
N GLY A 110 -3.79 24.35 -2.30
CA GLY A 110 -4.65 25.51 -2.47
C GLY A 110 -4.24 26.53 -3.51
N ILE A 111 -3.92 26.15 -4.76
CA ILE A 111 -4.14 26.91 -6.01
C ILE A 111 -3.44 26.24 -7.24
N ALA A 112 -3.91 26.58 -8.45
CA ALA A 112 -3.48 26.01 -9.75
C ALA A 112 -1.96 26.04 -9.97
N THR A 113 -1.42 24.88 -10.39
CA THR A 113 -0.02 24.74 -10.82
C THR A 113 0.06 24.97 -12.33
N TYR A 114 0.96 25.84 -12.77
CA TYR A 114 1.08 26.24 -14.18
C TYR A 114 2.37 25.80 -14.87
N SER A 115 3.35 25.32 -14.10
CA SER A 115 4.63 24.88 -14.67
C SER A 115 5.14 23.62 -14.00
N LEU A 116 5.62 22.70 -14.84
CA LEU A 116 6.25 21.46 -14.44
C LEU A 116 7.63 21.35 -15.09
N ALA A 117 8.62 20.98 -14.28
CA ALA A 117 9.94 20.56 -14.75
C ALA A 117 10.30 19.23 -14.12
N SER A 118 11.14 18.45 -14.78
CA SER A 118 11.59 17.16 -14.29
C SER A 118 13.04 16.91 -14.68
N ASN A 119 13.71 16.08 -13.90
CA ASN A 119 14.95 15.41 -14.26
C ASN A 119 14.84 13.91 -13.90
N GLU A 120 15.91 13.13 -14.05
CA GLU A 120 15.90 11.69 -13.73
C GLU A 120 15.56 11.35 -12.26
N GLN A 121 15.59 12.33 -11.34
CA GLN A 121 15.41 12.09 -9.92
C GLN A 121 14.23 12.82 -9.29
N ARG A 122 13.72 13.88 -9.92
CA ARG A 122 12.78 14.82 -9.31
C ARG A 122 11.83 15.44 -10.31
N ILE A 123 10.66 15.80 -9.79
CA ILE A 123 9.70 16.71 -10.40
C ILE A 123 9.71 18.01 -9.61
N PHE A 124 9.55 19.12 -10.32
CA PHE A 124 9.37 20.45 -9.77
C PHE A 124 8.05 21.02 -10.28
N ALA A 125 7.23 21.56 -9.38
CA ALA A 125 5.96 22.19 -9.71
C ALA A 125 5.95 23.63 -9.18
N GLY A 126 5.55 24.57 -10.03
CA GLY A 126 5.40 25.98 -9.66
C GLY A 126 3.96 26.45 -9.71
N ASP A 127 3.50 27.14 -8.66
CA ASP A 127 2.16 27.76 -8.60
C ASP A 127 2.19 29.26 -8.96
N GLU A 128 1.01 29.88 -9.10
CA GLU A 128 0.89 31.33 -9.41
C GLU A 128 1.43 32.25 -8.30
N GLN A 129 1.60 31.75 -7.08
CA GLN A 129 2.11 32.53 -5.95
C GLN A 129 3.65 32.53 -5.91
N GLY A 130 4.28 31.73 -6.76
CA GLY A 130 5.73 31.58 -6.82
C GLY A 130 6.29 30.54 -5.85
N ASN A 131 5.45 29.66 -5.29
CA ASN A 131 5.95 28.52 -4.54
C ASN A 131 6.49 27.45 -5.50
N VAL A 132 7.51 26.73 -5.05
CA VAL A 132 8.10 25.60 -5.79
C VAL A 132 8.01 24.34 -4.93
N TYR A 133 7.24 23.37 -5.41
CA TYR A 133 7.14 22.04 -4.84
C TYR A 133 8.13 21.13 -5.55
N PHE A 134 8.71 20.18 -4.82
CA PHE A 134 9.53 19.12 -5.40
C PHE A 134 9.07 17.76 -4.88
N MET A 135 9.08 16.78 -5.77
CA MET A 135 8.79 15.37 -5.50
C MET A 135 9.94 14.56 -6.06
N PHE A 136 10.33 13.47 -5.42
CA PHE A 136 11.36 12.61 -5.98
C PHE A 136 10.75 11.50 -6.84
N LEU A 137 11.37 11.18 -7.98
CA LEU A 137 10.85 10.16 -8.91
C LEU A 137 10.94 8.73 -8.36
N TRP A 138 11.93 8.43 -7.52
CA TRP A 138 11.99 7.14 -6.81
C TRP A 138 10.83 6.98 -5.81
N GLU A 139 10.08 8.06 -5.53
CA GLU A 139 8.84 7.97 -4.76
C GLU A 139 7.66 7.41 -5.55
N LEU A 140 7.85 7.18 -6.86
CA LEU A 140 6.85 6.66 -7.79
C LEU A 140 7.20 5.25 -8.29
N ASP A 141 8.36 4.72 -7.89
CA ASP A 141 8.85 3.44 -8.36
C ASP A 141 8.47 2.32 -7.38
N VAL A 142 7.59 1.44 -7.85
CA VAL A 142 7.35 0.14 -7.21
C VAL A 142 8.66 -0.66 -7.30
N PRO A 143 9.26 -1.09 -6.18
CA PRO A 143 10.51 -1.83 -6.21
C PRO A 143 10.32 -3.21 -6.85
N ASP A 144 11.30 -3.65 -7.64
CA ASP A 144 11.28 -4.99 -8.21
C ASP A 144 11.24 -6.07 -7.10
N PRO A 145 10.35 -7.07 -7.20
CA PRO A 145 10.32 -8.18 -6.27
C PRO A 145 11.64 -8.97 -6.26
N PRO A 146 12.25 -9.23 -5.08
CA PRO A 146 13.46 -10.03 -5.00
C PRO A 146 13.28 -11.42 -5.63
N PRO A 147 14.23 -11.91 -6.46
CA PRO A 147 14.11 -13.21 -7.12
C PRO A 147 13.87 -14.37 -6.15
N GLU A 148 14.44 -14.31 -4.95
CA GLU A 148 14.28 -15.31 -3.90
C GLU A 148 12.85 -15.33 -3.34
N LEU A 149 12.20 -14.17 -3.23
CA LEU A 149 10.80 -14.07 -2.84
C LEU A 149 9.89 -14.64 -3.93
N VAL A 150 10.14 -14.28 -5.20
CA VAL A 150 9.40 -14.82 -6.35
C VAL A 150 9.54 -16.35 -6.41
N ALA A 151 10.76 -16.87 -6.19
CA ALA A 151 11.02 -18.31 -6.17
C ALA A 151 10.30 -19.02 -5.01
N ALA A 152 10.32 -18.46 -3.80
CA ALA A 152 9.64 -19.03 -2.63
C ALA A 152 8.11 -19.08 -2.83
N ILE A 153 7.53 -18.04 -3.43
CA ILE A 153 6.11 -18.02 -3.79
C ILE A 153 5.85 -19.05 -4.88
N ALA A 154 6.60 -19.05 -5.99
CA ALA A 154 6.44 -20.02 -7.07
C ALA A 154 6.55 -21.49 -6.61
N ALA A 155 7.35 -21.76 -5.57
CA ALA A 155 7.51 -23.08 -4.96
C ALA A 155 6.36 -23.47 -4.01
N GLY A 156 5.47 -22.54 -3.65
CA GLY A 156 4.44 -22.77 -2.65
C GLY A 156 5.01 -22.92 -1.24
N GLU A 157 6.01 -22.11 -0.89
CA GLU A 157 6.67 -22.16 0.43
C GLU A 157 6.47 -20.86 1.25
N CYS A 158 5.67 -19.92 0.73
CA CYS A 158 5.51 -18.59 1.30
C CYS A 158 4.22 -18.44 2.11
N VAL A 159 4.35 -17.85 3.31
CA VAL A 159 3.24 -17.42 4.17
C VAL A 159 3.20 -15.90 4.19
N ILE A 160 2.02 -15.30 4.01
CA ILE A 160 1.87 -13.86 4.17
C ILE A 160 1.59 -13.48 5.62
N PHE A 161 2.18 -12.39 6.09
CA PHE A 161 1.90 -11.79 7.37
C PHE A 161 1.40 -10.36 7.14
N ALA A 162 0.09 -10.13 7.32
CA ALA A 162 -0.59 -8.89 6.96
C ALA A 162 -0.89 -8.02 8.17
N GLY A 163 -0.60 -6.72 8.04
CA GLY A 163 -0.97 -5.70 9.01
C GLY A 163 -2.08 -4.77 8.56
N ASP A 164 -2.28 -3.74 9.37
CA ASP A 164 -3.26 -2.68 9.17
C ASP A 164 -3.01 -1.86 7.90
N GLY A 165 -1.77 -1.76 7.42
CA GLY A 165 -1.47 -1.12 6.14
C GLY A 165 -2.03 -1.87 4.93
N LEU A 166 -2.17 -3.20 5.01
CA LEU A 166 -2.87 -3.98 3.97
C LEU A 166 -4.38 -3.81 4.11
N ALA A 167 -4.90 -3.86 5.34
CA ALA A 167 -6.32 -3.63 5.62
C ALA A 167 -6.77 -2.23 5.15
N ALA A 168 -5.90 -1.22 5.27
CA ALA A 168 -6.17 0.14 4.83
C ALA A 168 -6.47 0.27 3.34
N GLN A 169 -5.93 -0.63 2.49
CA GLN A 169 -6.29 -0.72 1.08
C GLN A 169 -7.79 -0.98 0.86
N SER A 170 -8.49 -1.45 1.88
CA SER A 170 -9.94 -1.70 1.89
C SER A 170 -10.71 -0.60 2.64
N ASN A 171 -10.16 0.62 2.69
CA ASN A 171 -10.72 1.79 3.40
C ASN A 171 -10.82 1.62 4.93
N LEU A 172 -10.08 0.68 5.52
CA LEU A 172 -10.00 0.56 6.98
C LEU A 172 -8.96 1.54 7.54
N PRO A 173 -9.16 2.05 8.76
CA PRO A 173 -8.17 2.92 9.39
C PRO A 173 -6.93 2.11 9.81
N VAL A 174 -5.75 2.73 9.65
CA VAL A 174 -4.50 2.29 10.26
C VAL A 174 -4.48 2.57 11.77
N TRP A 175 -3.63 1.88 12.51
CA TRP A 175 -3.66 1.79 13.97
C TRP A 175 -3.62 3.15 14.67
N HIS A 176 -2.70 4.04 14.27
CA HIS A 176 -2.60 5.37 14.88
C HIS A 176 -3.88 6.20 14.71
N LYS A 177 -4.58 6.05 13.58
CA LYS A 177 -5.85 6.71 13.32
C LYS A 177 -6.96 6.15 14.20
N ILE A 178 -6.98 4.83 14.44
CA ILE A 178 -7.91 4.19 15.38
C ILE A 178 -7.73 4.78 16.80
N ILE A 179 -6.50 4.97 17.25
CA ILE A 179 -6.23 5.57 18.56
C ILE A 179 -6.71 7.03 18.61
N ASN A 180 -6.44 7.81 17.57
CA ASN A 180 -6.89 9.20 17.49
C ASN A 180 -8.41 9.29 17.54
N ASP A 181 -9.10 8.54 16.68
CA ASP A 181 -10.54 8.56 16.55
C ASP A 181 -11.24 8.00 17.81
N LEU A 182 -10.58 7.10 18.57
CA LEU A 182 -11.07 6.61 19.86
C LEU A 182 -11.16 7.73 20.91
N VAL A 183 -10.20 8.68 20.93
CA VAL A 183 -10.26 9.83 21.86
C VAL A 183 -11.54 10.62 21.61
N ASP A 184 -11.83 10.92 20.34
CA ASP A 184 -13.02 11.68 19.93
C ASP A 184 -14.31 10.89 20.07
N TYR A 185 -14.26 9.57 19.88
CA TYR A 185 -15.39 8.68 20.13
C TYR A 185 -15.75 8.63 21.63
N ALA A 186 -14.73 8.47 22.49
CA ALA A 186 -14.91 8.41 23.95
C ALA A 186 -15.42 9.73 24.53
N SER A 187 -14.89 10.87 24.06
CA SER A 187 -15.39 12.20 24.45
C SER A 187 -16.86 12.39 24.06
N ARG A 188 -17.23 12.08 22.80
CA ARG A 188 -18.63 12.20 22.33
C ARG A 188 -19.61 11.28 23.05
N LYS A 189 -19.14 10.13 23.53
CA LYS A 189 -19.94 9.15 24.29
C LYS A 189 -19.95 9.44 25.80
N GLU A 190 -19.31 10.52 26.23
CA GLU A 190 -19.19 10.94 27.64
C GLU A 190 -18.45 9.93 28.53
N GLU A 191 -17.69 9.00 27.93
CA GLU A 191 -16.83 8.03 28.63
C GLU A 191 -15.44 8.62 28.94
N LEU A 192 -15.07 9.71 28.27
CA LEU A 192 -13.85 10.47 28.54
C LEU A 192 -14.18 11.96 28.72
N PRO A 193 -13.82 12.60 29.85
CA PRO A 193 -14.05 14.03 30.05
C PRO A 193 -13.32 14.89 29.01
N GLU A 194 -13.97 15.95 28.52
CA GLU A 194 -13.42 16.78 27.43
C GLU A 194 -12.04 17.37 27.73
N GLN A 195 -11.80 17.76 29.00
CA GLN A 195 -10.49 18.27 29.42
C GLN A 195 -9.37 17.24 29.28
N GLU A 196 -9.67 15.95 29.53
CA GLU A 196 -8.70 14.87 29.37
C GLU A 196 -8.57 14.49 27.89
N ALA A 197 -9.67 14.50 27.12
CA ALA A 197 -9.63 14.33 25.67
C ALA A 197 -8.72 15.36 24.99
N ASP A 198 -8.85 16.65 25.35
CA ASP A 198 -7.97 17.73 24.86
C ASP A 198 -6.50 17.51 25.22
N ARG A 199 -6.22 16.97 26.42
CA ARG A 199 -4.86 16.62 26.83
C ARG A 199 -4.31 15.47 25.99
N LEU A 200 -5.11 14.44 25.72
CA LEU A 200 -4.70 13.31 24.88
C LEU A 200 -4.49 13.75 23.43
N ARG A 201 -5.35 14.60 22.87
CA ARG A 201 -5.17 15.20 21.53
C ARG A 201 -3.82 15.91 21.41
N LYS A 202 -3.45 16.73 22.39
CA LYS A 202 -2.14 17.41 22.42
C LYS A 202 -0.95 16.46 22.46
N ASN A 203 -1.09 15.30 23.11
CA ASN A 203 -0.04 14.28 23.11
C ASN A 203 0.04 13.58 21.74
N LEU A 204 -1.11 13.31 21.10
CA LEU A 204 -1.14 12.75 19.74
C LEU A 204 -0.51 13.69 18.72
N GLU A 205 -0.78 15.00 18.81
CA GLU A 205 -0.14 16.04 17.97
C GLU A 205 1.39 16.07 18.13
N ARG A 206 1.91 15.64 19.28
CA ARG A 206 3.35 15.51 19.55
C ARG A 206 3.93 14.15 19.12
N GLY A 207 3.10 13.23 18.65
CA GLY A 207 3.49 11.87 18.28
C GLY A 207 3.59 10.88 19.45
N ASP A 208 3.06 11.23 20.63
CA ASP A 208 3.12 10.39 21.84
C ASP A 208 2.06 9.27 21.84
N TYR A 209 1.89 8.56 20.72
CA TYR A 209 0.85 7.54 20.51
C TYR A 209 0.87 6.45 21.59
N LYS A 210 2.05 5.92 21.94
CA LYS A 210 2.23 4.88 22.96
C LYS A 210 1.83 5.35 24.38
N LEU A 211 1.89 6.65 24.66
CA LEU A 211 1.43 7.19 25.94
C LEU A 211 -0.09 7.28 25.96
N VAL A 212 -0.67 7.86 24.91
CA VAL A 212 -2.12 8.05 24.77
C VAL A 212 -2.83 6.71 24.81
N GLU A 213 -2.33 5.74 24.06
CA GLU A 213 -2.82 4.36 24.07
C GLU A 213 -2.88 3.77 25.49
N ARG A 214 -1.78 3.87 26.26
CA ARG A 214 -1.75 3.38 27.66
C ARG A 214 -2.77 4.09 28.56
N LEU A 215 -2.93 5.39 28.38
CA LEU A 215 -3.87 6.18 29.16
C LEU A 215 -5.31 5.77 28.84
N LEU A 216 -5.66 5.63 27.56
CA LEU A 216 -7.00 5.21 27.13
C LEU A 216 -7.36 3.83 27.70
N VAL A 217 -6.46 2.85 27.67
CA VAL A 217 -6.70 1.53 28.28
C VAL A 217 -6.92 1.59 29.78
N SER A 218 -6.21 2.48 30.48
CA SER A 218 -6.38 2.61 31.93
C SER A 218 -7.66 3.35 32.33
N GLN A 219 -8.24 4.13 31.43
CA GLN A 219 -9.35 5.04 31.73
C GLN A 219 -10.68 4.54 31.18
N LEU A 220 -10.69 3.84 30.03
CA LEU A 220 -11.91 3.40 29.36
C LEU A 220 -12.26 1.95 29.72
N PRO A 221 -13.56 1.62 29.84
CA PRO A 221 -14.00 0.23 30.02
C PRO A 221 -13.59 -0.65 28.83
N GLU A 222 -13.17 -1.88 29.12
CA GLU A 222 -12.77 -2.86 28.09
C GLU A 222 -13.90 -3.10 27.08
N ALA A 223 -15.14 -3.25 27.55
CA ALA A 223 -16.32 -3.45 26.70
C ALA A 223 -16.57 -2.26 25.75
N PHE A 224 -16.31 -1.03 26.20
CA PHE A 224 -16.47 0.17 25.38
C PHE A 224 -15.47 0.19 24.22
N ILE A 225 -14.22 -0.16 24.50
CA ILE A 225 -13.19 -0.27 23.47
C ILE A 225 -13.53 -1.39 22.49
N GLN A 226 -14.01 -2.54 22.99
CA GLN A 226 -14.45 -3.63 22.12
C GLN A 226 -15.54 -3.15 21.16
N GLU A 227 -16.60 -2.52 21.66
CA GLU A 227 -17.68 -1.96 20.83
C GLU A 227 -17.13 -1.02 19.75
N TYR A 228 -16.22 -0.12 20.12
CA TYR A 228 -15.58 0.79 19.18
C TYR A 228 -14.81 0.03 18.07
N ILE A 229 -13.95 -0.92 18.43
CA ILE A 229 -13.22 -1.74 17.45
C ILE A 229 -14.18 -2.52 16.55
N GLN A 230 -15.24 -3.12 17.11
CA GLN A 230 -16.25 -3.83 16.32
C GLN A 230 -16.95 -2.90 15.33
N SER A 231 -17.20 -1.64 15.70
CA SER A 231 -17.84 -0.65 14.82
C SER A 231 -17.00 -0.29 13.60
N ILE A 232 -15.67 -0.36 13.71
CA ILE A 232 -14.74 -0.07 12.61
C ILE A 232 -14.73 -1.19 11.57
N TYR A 233 -14.67 -2.45 12.04
CA TYR A 233 -14.44 -3.61 11.19
C TYR A 233 -15.75 -4.29 10.75
N GLN A 234 -16.84 -3.54 10.61
CA GLN A 234 -18.12 -4.07 10.15
C GLN A 234 -18.09 -4.32 8.64
N ASN A 235 -18.17 -5.60 8.24
CA ASN A 235 -18.31 -6.05 6.85
C ASN A 235 -17.32 -5.40 5.86
N PRO A 236 -16.00 -5.49 6.10
CA PRO A 236 -15.03 -4.95 5.17
C PRO A 236 -14.95 -5.81 3.91
N GLU A 237 -14.76 -5.15 2.76
CA GLU A 237 -14.68 -5.80 1.44
C GLU A 237 -13.22 -5.89 0.95
N PRO A 238 -12.76 -7.01 0.38
CA PRO A 238 -11.39 -7.17 -0.10
C PRO A 238 -11.02 -6.17 -1.19
N SER A 239 -9.95 -5.40 -0.93
CA SER A 239 -9.32 -4.54 -1.94
C SER A 239 -8.64 -5.34 -3.07
N GLU A 240 -8.13 -4.62 -4.07
CA GLU A 240 -7.37 -5.24 -5.17
C GLU A 240 -6.14 -6.00 -4.68
N ALA A 241 -5.40 -5.47 -3.69
CA ALA A 241 -4.27 -6.16 -3.08
C ALA A 241 -4.68 -7.55 -2.54
N HIS A 242 -5.83 -7.65 -1.88
CA HIS A 242 -6.34 -8.92 -1.36
C HIS A 242 -6.69 -9.90 -2.48
N LYS A 243 -7.26 -9.42 -3.58
CA LYS A 243 -7.56 -10.27 -4.74
C LYS A 243 -6.28 -10.80 -5.37
N ILE A 244 -5.27 -9.96 -5.58
CA ILE A 244 -3.97 -10.40 -6.11
C ILE A 244 -3.34 -11.46 -5.20
N LEU A 245 -3.35 -11.24 -3.87
CA LEU A 245 -2.86 -12.23 -2.90
C LEU A 245 -3.56 -13.59 -3.02
N SER A 246 -4.87 -13.60 -3.27
CA SER A 246 -5.65 -14.83 -3.43
C SER A 246 -5.27 -15.67 -4.65
N GLU A 247 -4.59 -15.06 -5.63
CA GLU A 247 -4.13 -15.71 -6.85
C GLU A 247 -2.67 -16.19 -6.76
N LEU A 248 -1.94 -15.75 -5.74
CA LEU A 248 -0.58 -16.21 -5.49
C LEU A 248 -0.59 -17.62 -4.88
N PRO A 249 0.38 -18.48 -5.24
CA PRO A 249 0.57 -19.80 -4.64
C PRO A 249 1.13 -19.71 -3.20
N LEU A 250 0.36 -19.12 -2.29
CA LEU A 250 0.67 -19.02 -0.86
C LEU A 250 0.19 -20.26 -0.11
N ILE A 251 0.81 -20.56 1.02
CA ILE A 251 0.39 -21.68 1.91
C ILE A 251 -0.47 -21.22 3.09
N GLY A 252 -0.60 -19.91 3.28
CA GLY A 252 -1.44 -19.36 4.34
C GLY A 252 -1.20 -17.88 4.58
N GLY A 253 -2.04 -17.31 5.44
CA GLY A 253 -1.98 -15.92 5.87
C GLY A 253 -2.11 -15.78 7.39
N ILE A 254 -1.32 -14.89 7.96
CA ILE A 254 -1.41 -14.48 9.36
C ILE A 254 -1.75 -13.00 9.38
N THR A 255 -2.64 -12.57 10.27
CA THR A 255 -2.91 -11.15 10.47
C THR A 255 -3.06 -10.79 11.95
N THR A 256 -2.78 -9.52 12.25
CA THR A 256 -3.00 -8.88 13.54
C THR A 256 -4.20 -7.95 13.54
N THR A 257 -4.90 -7.78 12.42
CA THR A 257 -6.10 -6.95 12.33
C THR A 257 -7.36 -7.74 12.71
N TYR A 258 -8.45 -7.05 13.08
CA TYR A 258 -9.71 -7.68 13.48
C TYR A 258 -10.66 -7.96 12.32
N ASP A 259 -10.28 -7.56 11.11
CA ASP A 259 -11.08 -7.76 9.92
C ASP A 259 -11.10 -9.23 9.47
N THR A 260 -11.92 -9.49 8.46
CA THR A 260 -12.06 -10.81 7.84
C THR A 260 -11.47 -10.86 6.42
N LEU A 261 -10.73 -9.82 6.00
CA LEU A 261 -10.33 -9.60 4.61
C LEU A 261 -9.45 -10.72 4.07
N LEU A 262 -8.43 -11.16 4.81
CA LEU A 262 -7.59 -12.29 4.38
C LEU A 262 -8.42 -13.57 4.22
N ALA A 263 -9.28 -13.88 5.19
CA ALA A 263 -10.11 -15.09 5.13
C ALA A 263 -11.10 -15.06 3.95
N GLN A 264 -11.70 -13.89 3.70
CA GLN A 264 -12.57 -13.66 2.54
C GLN A 264 -11.80 -13.81 1.22
N ALA A 265 -10.62 -13.19 1.11
CA ALA A 265 -9.78 -13.23 -0.08
C ALA A 265 -9.40 -14.67 -0.45
N PHE A 266 -8.96 -15.44 0.53
CA PHE A 266 -8.59 -16.84 0.33
C PHE A 266 -9.78 -17.80 0.24
N LYS A 267 -11.01 -17.29 0.33
CA LYS A 267 -12.25 -18.09 0.35
C LYS A 267 -12.15 -19.24 1.35
N SER A 268 -11.51 -19.00 2.51
CA SER A 268 -11.27 -20.03 3.50
C SER A 268 -12.60 -20.63 3.95
N LYS A 269 -12.80 -21.92 3.67
CA LYS A 269 -13.94 -22.70 4.20
C LYS A 269 -13.68 -23.14 5.64
N GLU A 270 -12.43 -23.05 6.10
CA GLU A 270 -11.99 -23.45 7.42
C GLU A 270 -12.14 -22.30 8.42
N PRO A 271 -12.43 -22.60 9.70
CA PRO A 271 -12.59 -21.59 10.75
C PRO A 271 -11.27 -20.83 10.98
N GLN A 272 -11.37 -19.52 11.16
CA GLN A 272 -10.23 -18.69 11.55
C GLN A 272 -9.66 -19.18 12.89
N VAL A 273 -8.35 -19.36 12.92
CA VAL A 273 -7.62 -19.73 14.13
C VAL A 273 -7.25 -18.46 14.89
N PHE A 274 -7.53 -18.44 16.19
CA PHE A 274 -7.12 -17.37 17.08
C PHE A 274 -5.99 -17.82 18.02
N LEU A 275 -5.11 -16.90 18.42
CA LEU A 275 -3.93 -17.20 19.24
C LEU A 275 -4.24 -17.93 20.57
N PRO A 276 -5.33 -17.62 21.32
CA PRO A 276 -5.68 -18.38 22.53
C PRO A 276 -6.18 -19.81 22.27
N GLU A 277 -6.49 -20.14 21.01
CA GLU A 277 -7.04 -21.42 20.57
C GLU A 277 -6.01 -22.28 19.82
N MET A 278 -4.76 -21.80 19.72
CA MET A 278 -3.66 -22.59 19.18
C MET A 278 -3.46 -23.84 20.03
N SER A 279 -3.40 -25.01 19.40
CA SER A 279 -3.08 -26.28 20.05
C SER A 279 -1.99 -27.01 19.27
N SER A 280 -1.37 -28.02 19.88
CA SER A 280 -0.42 -28.90 19.18
C SER A 280 -1.07 -29.65 18.01
N GLU A 281 -2.36 -29.97 18.10
CA GLU A 281 -3.11 -30.59 17.00
C GLU A 281 -3.29 -29.62 15.84
N LEU A 282 -3.54 -28.33 16.15
CA LEU A 282 -3.65 -27.29 15.14
C LEU A 282 -2.33 -27.05 14.42
N ILE A 283 -1.20 -27.00 15.14
CA ILE A 283 0.14 -26.89 14.53
C ILE A 283 0.43 -28.09 13.61
N THR A 284 0.02 -29.29 14.00
CA THR A 284 0.18 -30.50 13.18
C THR A 284 -0.72 -30.44 11.94
N ALA A 285 -1.98 -30.03 12.11
CA ALA A 285 -2.94 -29.87 11.01
C ALA A 285 -2.51 -28.79 10.00
N LEU A 286 -1.90 -27.70 10.46
CA LEU A 286 -1.34 -26.65 9.60
C LEU A 286 -0.17 -27.16 8.74
N GLY A 287 0.60 -28.13 9.25
CA GLY A 287 1.66 -28.80 8.49
C GLY A 287 1.14 -29.74 7.39
N ASP A 288 -0.07 -30.29 7.57
CA ASP A 288 -0.72 -31.21 6.61
C ASP A 288 -1.68 -30.48 5.64
N GLN A 289 -2.09 -29.25 5.95
CA GLN A 289 -3.01 -28.46 5.12
C GLN A 289 -2.29 -27.69 4.02
N LYS A 290 -2.96 -27.57 2.86
CA LYS A 290 -2.48 -26.78 1.71
C LYS A 290 -2.65 -25.27 1.88
N PHE A 291 -3.49 -24.81 2.81
CA PHE A 291 -3.76 -23.39 3.03
C PHE A 291 -4.37 -23.09 4.41
N PHE A 292 -3.91 -22.07 5.13
CA PHE A 292 -4.47 -21.66 6.42
C PHE A 292 -4.66 -20.14 6.61
N THR A 293 -5.49 -19.73 7.57
CA THR A 293 -5.59 -18.31 8.00
C THR A 293 -5.64 -18.18 9.52
N ILE A 294 -4.71 -17.40 10.07
CA ILE A 294 -4.60 -17.14 11.52
C ILE A 294 -4.83 -15.66 11.78
N ASN A 295 -5.71 -15.37 12.74
CA ASN A 295 -5.88 -14.02 13.27
C ASN A 295 -5.35 -14.00 14.71
N LEU A 296 -4.22 -13.34 14.91
CA LEU A 296 -3.54 -13.37 16.21
C LEU A 296 -4.35 -12.69 17.31
N ASN A 297 -5.10 -11.64 16.97
CA ASN A 297 -5.73 -10.77 17.96
C ASN A 297 -7.22 -11.09 18.21
N GLY A 298 -7.87 -11.82 17.30
CA GLY A 298 -9.31 -12.06 17.33
C GLY A 298 -10.02 -11.38 16.17
N ALA A 299 -11.31 -11.64 16.00
CA ALA A 299 -12.11 -11.04 14.92
C ALA A 299 -13.13 -10.03 15.47
N ALA A 300 -13.65 -9.14 14.62
CA ALA A 300 -14.66 -8.13 14.98
C ALA A 300 -16.00 -8.69 15.53
N GLY A 301 -16.23 -10.01 15.53
CA GLY A 301 -17.34 -10.65 16.25
C GLY A 301 -16.91 -11.49 17.46
N ARG A 302 -15.59 -11.62 17.69
CA ARG A 302 -14.96 -12.46 18.70
C ARG A 302 -13.59 -11.88 19.05
N ILE A 303 -13.60 -10.68 19.63
CA ILE A 303 -12.37 -10.02 20.10
C ILE A 303 -11.81 -10.86 21.25
N LYS A 304 -10.60 -11.38 21.07
CA LYS A 304 -9.97 -12.31 22.02
C LYS A 304 -8.88 -11.63 22.83
N MET A 305 -8.17 -10.68 22.24
CA MET A 305 -7.28 -9.78 22.92
C MET A 305 -7.67 -8.37 22.54
N LEU A 306 -7.66 -7.43 23.50
CA LEU A 306 -7.75 -6.03 23.13
C LEU A 306 -6.37 -5.52 22.70
N PRO A 307 -6.29 -4.86 21.53
CA PRO A 307 -5.03 -4.48 20.92
C PRO A 307 -4.41 -3.21 21.53
N LEU A 308 -5.13 -2.47 22.37
CA LEU A 308 -4.71 -1.15 22.83
C LEU A 308 -3.48 -1.16 23.76
N THR A 309 -2.73 -2.26 23.84
CA THR A 309 -1.41 -2.25 24.46
C THR A 309 -0.51 -3.25 23.75
N PRO A 310 0.35 -2.82 22.80
CA PRO A 310 1.40 -3.63 22.21
C PRO A 310 2.21 -4.36 23.27
N ARG A 311 2.43 -3.76 24.44
CA ARG A 311 3.04 -4.43 25.59
C ARG A 311 2.25 -5.63 26.12
N ARG A 312 0.93 -5.51 26.28
CA ARG A 312 0.08 -6.61 26.76
C ARG A 312 0.02 -7.73 25.72
N ILE A 313 -0.09 -7.37 24.44
CA ILE A 313 -0.02 -8.32 23.33
C ILE A 313 1.34 -9.03 23.31
N GLN A 314 2.44 -8.28 23.43
CA GLN A 314 3.80 -8.84 23.51
C GLN A 314 3.97 -9.76 24.72
N GLU A 315 3.41 -9.39 25.89
CA GLU A 315 3.43 -10.23 27.10
C GLU A 315 2.66 -11.54 26.88
N GLU A 316 1.45 -11.48 26.31
CA GLU A 316 0.65 -12.65 25.96
C GLU A 316 1.38 -13.55 24.95
N TRP A 317 1.96 -12.97 23.89
CA TRP A 317 2.76 -13.71 22.90
C TRP A 317 4.01 -14.34 23.51
N ARG A 318 4.73 -13.62 24.38
CA ARG A 318 5.92 -14.13 25.09
C ARG A 318 5.57 -15.29 26.04
N GLN A 319 4.42 -15.22 26.69
CA GLN A 319 3.94 -16.23 27.62
C GLN A 319 3.31 -17.44 26.90
N ASN A 320 2.79 -17.27 25.68
CA ASN A 320 2.20 -18.34 24.89
C ASN A 320 3.27 -19.23 24.23
N GLN A 321 3.60 -20.34 24.90
CA GLN A 321 4.59 -21.30 24.42
C GLN A 321 4.25 -21.88 23.03
N GLN A 322 2.98 -22.15 22.74
CA GLN A 322 2.56 -22.74 21.46
C GLN A 322 2.72 -21.77 20.30
N PHE A 323 2.36 -20.50 20.50
CA PHE A 323 2.60 -19.45 19.51
C PHE A 323 4.09 -19.30 19.19
N ARG A 324 4.95 -19.31 20.22
CA ARG A 324 6.40 -19.20 20.03
C ARG A 324 6.97 -20.38 19.24
N VAL A 325 6.57 -21.61 19.56
CA VAL A 325 7.02 -22.82 18.85
C VAL A 325 6.53 -22.79 17.40
N PHE A 326 5.29 -22.38 17.18
CA PHE A 326 4.71 -22.25 15.84
C PHE A 326 5.47 -21.23 14.99
N LEU A 327 5.68 -20.02 15.50
CA LEU A 327 6.34 -18.96 14.76
C LEU A 327 7.83 -19.27 14.52
N ASP A 328 8.53 -19.87 15.48
CA ASP A 328 9.90 -20.41 15.27
C ASP A 328 9.92 -21.49 14.18
N THR A 329 8.94 -22.39 14.16
CA THR A 329 8.83 -23.42 13.11
C THR A 329 8.63 -22.79 11.73
N LEU A 330 7.73 -21.80 11.62
CA LEU A 330 7.48 -21.10 10.35
C LEU A 330 8.73 -20.36 9.86
N LEU A 331 9.45 -19.65 10.74
CA LEU A 331 10.69 -18.94 10.38
C LEU A 331 11.78 -19.90 9.87
N ARG A 332 11.78 -21.17 10.31
CA ARG A 332 12.74 -22.19 9.83
C ARG A 332 12.30 -22.89 8.56
N THR A 333 11.00 -23.11 8.38
CA THR A 333 10.47 -24.01 7.34
C THR A 333 9.87 -23.29 6.14
N ASN A 334 9.45 -22.04 6.30
CA ASN A 334 8.78 -21.25 5.28
C ASN A 334 9.44 -19.88 5.07
N THR A 335 9.14 -19.26 3.94
CA THR A 335 9.49 -17.85 3.71
C THR A 335 8.32 -16.98 4.14
N LEU A 336 8.50 -16.18 5.19
CA LEU A 336 7.52 -15.18 5.58
C LEU A 336 7.66 -13.93 4.71
N PHE A 337 6.53 -13.44 4.22
CA PHE A 337 6.42 -12.15 3.54
C PHE A 337 5.49 -11.22 4.32
N PHE A 338 6.06 -10.18 4.92
CA PHE A 338 5.37 -9.21 5.75
C PHE A 338 4.89 -8.02 4.90
N VAL A 339 3.61 -7.65 5.03
CA VAL A 339 2.98 -6.59 4.22
C VAL A 339 2.08 -5.73 5.09
N GLY A 340 2.20 -4.40 4.97
CA GLY A 340 1.35 -3.46 5.69
C GLY A 340 1.63 -3.39 7.19
N LEU A 341 2.87 -3.63 7.60
CA LEU A 341 3.34 -3.60 8.99
C LEU A 341 4.54 -2.65 9.09
N SER A 342 4.68 -1.95 10.22
CA SER A 342 5.87 -1.12 10.48
C SER A 342 7.07 -1.97 10.94
N LEU A 343 8.28 -1.43 10.75
CA LEU A 343 9.51 -2.08 11.24
C LEU A 343 9.48 -2.28 12.75
N ASP A 344 9.00 -1.30 13.51
CA ASP A 344 8.88 -1.40 14.97
C ASP A 344 7.99 -2.56 15.39
N PHE A 345 6.84 -2.72 14.73
CA PHE A 345 5.88 -3.76 15.10
C PHE A 345 6.39 -5.16 14.77
N ILE A 346 7.13 -5.32 13.68
CA ILE A 346 7.74 -6.62 13.34
C ILE A 346 8.89 -6.95 14.29
N ILE A 347 9.73 -5.97 14.65
CA ILE A 347 10.75 -6.17 15.67
C ILE A 347 10.10 -6.60 16.98
N ASP A 348 9.01 -5.94 17.39
CA ASP A 348 8.23 -6.29 18.57
C ASP A 348 7.67 -7.73 18.53
N ILE A 349 7.18 -8.18 17.36
CA ILE A 349 6.74 -9.58 17.16
C ILE A 349 7.92 -10.54 17.29
N LEU A 350 9.03 -10.26 16.61
CA LEU A 350 10.18 -11.18 16.57
C LEU A 350 10.89 -11.26 17.93
N ASP A 351 10.99 -10.13 18.65
CA ASP A 351 11.48 -10.05 20.03
C ASP A 351 10.55 -10.75 21.05
N SER A 352 9.31 -11.08 20.66
CA SER A 352 8.42 -11.89 21.51
C SER A 352 8.84 -13.36 21.56
N ILE A 353 9.62 -13.80 20.57
CA ILE A 353 10.16 -15.14 20.48
C ILE A 353 11.61 -15.08 20.94
N SER A 354 11.98 -15.85 21.97
CA SER A 354 13.40 -16.01 22.31
C SER A 354 14.11 -16.82 21.21
N LEU A 355 14.51 -16.16 20.14
CA LEU A 355 15.16 -16.81 18.99
C LEU A 355 16.63 -17.13 19.35
N PRO A 356 17.15 -18.33 19.01
CA PRO A 356 18.57 -18.64 19.17
C PRO A 356 19.49 -17.68 18.39
N ALA A 357 20.67 -17.41 18.95
CA ALA A 357 21.63 -16.40 18.49
C ALA A 357 22.29 -16.63 17.12
N SER A 358 21.85 -17.61 16.32
CA SER A 358 22.51 -17.98 15.05
C SER A 358 21.61 -17.81 13.84
N ARG A 359 22.01 -16.88 12.97
CA ARG A 359 21.34 -16.51 11.70
C ARG A 359 21.15 -17.66 10.71
N ASN A 360 22.03 -18.68 10.73
CA ASN A 360 22.01 -19.77 9.74
C ASN A 360 20.84 -20.77 9.93
N GLN A 361 20.00 -20.55 10.94
CA GLN A 361 18.90 -21.45 11.26
C GLN A 361 17.56 -21.06 10.61
N TYR A 362 17.40 -19.83 10.15
CA TYR A 362 16.16 -19.33 9.56
C TYR A 362 16.27 -19.21 8.04
N ARG A 363 15.14 -19.39 7.36
CA ARG A 363 15.03 -19.07 5.93
C ARG A 363 15.17 -17.56 5.72
N GLN A 364 15.30 -17.15 4.47
CA GLN A 364 15.21 -15.73 4.13
C GLN A 364 13.74 -15.30 4.18
N HIS A 365 13.50 -14.14 4.79
CA HIS A 365 12.18 -13.53 4.93
C HIS A 365 12.19 -12.14 4.31
N PHE A 366 11.01 -11.60 4.02
CA PHE A 366 10.88 -10.32 3.32
C PHE A 366 9.83 -9.46 3.99
N ILE A 367 10.06 -8.15 4.02
CA ILE A 367 9.04 -7.16 4.38
C ILE A 367 8.97 -6.12 3.28
N LEU A 368 7.75 -5.77 2.85
CA LEU A 368 7.50 -4.57 2.07
C LEU A 368 7.18 -3.42 3.04
N ALA A 369 8.09 -2.45 3.16
CA ALA A 369 7.96 -1.33 4.09
C ALA A 369 8.40 0.00 3.48
N GLY A 370 7.79 1.08 3.93
CA GLY A 370 8.07 2.44 3.49
C GLY A 370 7.66 3.43 4.57
N GLU A 371 8.49 4.45 4.80
CA GLU A 371 8.18 5.56 5.70
C GLU A 371 8.37 6.90 4.95
N PRO A 372 7.53 7.92 5.17
CA PRO A 372 7.62 9.20 4.44
C PRO A 372 8.98 9.90 4.55
N ASN A 373 9.72 9.62 5.63
CA ASN A 373 11.05 10.20 5.90
C ASN A 373 12.19 9.21 5.63
N GLY A 374 11.92 8.09 4.94
CA GLY A 374 12.84 6.97 4.74
C GLY A 374 12.92 6.04 5.95
N LEU A 375 13.37 4.81 5.72
CA LEU A 375 13.46 3.80 6.77
C LEU A 375 14.68 4.01 7.69
N ASN A 376 14.55 3.59 8.95
CA ASN A 376 15.66 3.64 9.90
C ASN A 376 16.69 2.54 9.62
N GLU A 377 17.85 2.93 9.08
CA GLU A 377 18.96 2.03 8.72
C GLU A 377 19.44 1.09 9.83
N SER A 378 19.40 1.54 11.09
CA SER A 378 19.77 0.68 12.22
C SER A 378 18.78 -0.46 12.41
N LYS A 379 17.47 -0.19 12.23
CA LYS A 379 16.41 -1.20 12.30
C LYS A 379 16.48 -2.16 11.12
N VAL A 380 16.69 -1.64 9.91
CA VAL A 380 16.89 -2.45 8.70
C VAL A 380 18.09 -3.39 8.86
N SER A 381 19.19 -2.87 9.39
CA SER A 381 20.40 -3.66 9.68
C SER A 381 20.14 -4.75 10.73
N LEU A 382 19.42 -4.43 11.82
CA LEU A 382 19.04 -5.39 12.85
C LEU A 382 18.19 -6.53 12.28
N LEU A 383 17.14 -6.21 11.51
CA LEU A 383 16.28 -7.21 10.87
C LEU A 383 17.05 -8.15 9.93
N LYS A 384 18.00 -7.60 9.17
CA LYS A 384 18.86 -8.38 8.28
C LYS A 384 19.83 -9.28 9.04
N GLN A 385 20.43 -8.77 10.12
CA GLN A 385 21.47 -9.47 10.87
C GLN A 385 20.91 -10.56 11.78
N ASP A 386 19.84 -10.24 12.53
CA ASP A 386 19.34 -11.09 13.60
C ASP A 386 18.22 -12.03 13.13
N TYR A 387 17.46 -11.61 12.11
CA TYR A 387 16.25 -12.32 11.65
C TYR A 387 16.29 -12.79 10.20
N ASN A 388 17.42 -12.60 9.49
CA ASN A 388 17.56 -12.92 8.06
C ASN A 388 16.41 -12.36 7.19
N LEU A 389 15.93 -11.18 7.59
CA LEU A 389 14.77 -10.52 7.00
C LEU A 389 15.24 -9.36 6.11
N THR A 390 14.94 -9.46 4.82
CA THR A 390 15.25 -8.45 3.81
C THR A 390 14.12 -7.42 3.76
N VAL A 391 14.48 -6.16 3.94
CA VAL A 391 13.56 -5.03 3.78
C VAL A 391 13.55 -4.61 2.31
N ILE A 392 12.36 -4.64 1.73
CA ILE A 392 12.04 -4.13 0.39
C ILE A 392 11.44 -2.75 0.63
N GLU A 393 12.26 -1.73 0.45
CA GLU A 393 11.86 -0.34 0.63
C GLU A 393 11.03 0.12 -0.56
N PHE A 394 9.86 0.69 -0.28
CA PHE A 394 9.08 1.46 -1.25
C PHE A 394 8.82 2.84 -0.65
N SER A 395 8.55 3.83 -1.50
CA SER A 395 8.15 5.14 -1.00
C SER A 395 6.64 5.20 -0.78
N PRO A 396 6.17 5.50 0.44
CA PRO A 396 4.75 5.73 0.64
C PRO A 396 4.39 7.11 0.07
N SER A 397 3.61 7.14 -1.02
CA SER A 397 2.88 8.36 -1.39
C SER A 397 1.88 8.72 -0.30
N GLU A 398 1.59 10.02 -0.13
CA GLU A 398 0.59 10.52 0.82
C GLU A 398 -0.82 10.02 0.43
N GLY A 399 -1.14 8.79 0.80
CA GLY A 399 -2.44 8.21 0.49
C GLY A 399 -2.54 6.75 0.88
N PHE A 400 -1.81 5.87 0.20
CA PHE A 400 -1.84 4.42 0.45
C PHE A 400 -0.56 3.78 -0.09
N PRO A 401 0.00 2.77 0.58
CA PRO A 401 1.20 2.11 0.08
C PRO A 401 0.90 1.41 -1.26
N GLU A 402 1.87 1.42 -2.18
CA GLU A 402 1.82 0.82 -3.54
C GLU A 402 1.74 -0.73 -3.53
N ILE A 403 1.18 -1.30 -2.45
CA ILE A 403 1.04 -2.73 -2.22
C ILE A 403 0.40 -3.43 -3.43
N PRO A 404 -0.71 -2.95 -4.04
CA PRO A 404 -1.27 -3.60 -5.22
C PRO A 404 -0.27 -3.68 -6.38
N GLY A 405 0.47 -2.59 -6.67
CA GLY A 405 1.45 -2.55 -7.75
C GLY A 405 2.61 -3.53 -7.53
N PHE A 406 3.15 -3.57 -6.30
CA PHE A 406 4.20 -4.54 -5.95
C PHE A 406 3.71 -5.98 -6.09
N LEU A 407 2.50 -6.27 -5.62
CA LEU A 407 1.92 -7.61 -5.71
C LEU A 407 1.64 -8.01 -7.17
N ASP A 408 1.24 -7.08 -8.03
CA ASP A 408 1.06 -7.32 -9.46
C ASP A 408 2.39 -7.64 -10.16
N GLN A 409 3.46 -6.87 -9.88
CA GLN A 409 4.80 -7.20 -10.38
C GLN A 409 5.26 -8.58 -9.90
N LEU A 410 5.01 -8.90 -8.63
CA LEU A 410 5.35 -10.18 -8.04
C LEU A 410 4.62 -11.33 -8.74
N LYS A 411 3.32 -11.15 -9.01
CA LYS A 411 2.51 -12.11 -9.76
C LYS A 411 2.97 -12.25 -11.21
N ALA A 412 3.33 -11.15 -11.87
CA ALA A 412 3.84 -11.16 -13.25
C ALA A 412 5.18 -11.89 -13.37
N GLY A 413 6.02 -11.84 -12.33
CA GLY A 413 7.28 -12.56 -12.24
C GLY A 413 7.15 -14.08 -12.07
N LEU A 414 5.97 -14.60 -11.75
CA LEU A 414 5.77 -16.03 -11.56
C LEU A 414 5.85 -16.79 -12.90
N PRO A 415 6.45 -17.99 -12.90
CA PRO A 415 6.51 -18.82 -14.10
C PRO A 415 5.10 -19.18 -14.57
N LYS A 416 4.81 -18.95 -15.86
CA LYS A 416 3.51 -19.30 -16.45
C LYS A 416 3.22 -20.78 -16.23
N PRO A 417 1.98 -21.15 -15.83
CA PRO A 417 1.63 -22.54 -15.62
C PRO A 417 1.92 -23.34 -16.89
N LYS A 418 2.72 -24.41 -16.78
CA LYS A 418 2.94 -25.33 -17.89
C LYS A 418 1.57 -25.84 -18.33
N MET A 419 1.09 -25.42 -19.50
CA MET A 419 -0.11 -26.01 -20.10
C MET A 419 0.11 -27.52 -20.15
N LYS A 420 -0.70 -28.27 -19.40
CA LYS A 420 -0.73 -29.72 -19.52
C LYS A 420 -1.04 -30.01 -20.99
N LYS A 421 -0.08 -30.56 -21.72
CA LYS A 421 -0.36 -31.17 -23.02
C LYS A 421 -1.36 -32.29 -22.74
N THR A 422 -2.62 -32.04 -23.07
CA THR A 422 -3.72 -33.00 -23.05
C THR A 422 -3.42 -34.21 -23.92
#